data_AF-A0A9Q6ZD72-F1
#
_entry.id   AF-A0A9Q6ZD72-F1
#
_cell.length_a   1.000
_cell.length_b   1.000
_cell.length_c   1.000
_cell.angle_alpha   90.00
_cell.angle_beta   90.00
_cell.angle_gamma   90.00
#
_symmetry.space_group_name_H-M   'P 1'
#
loop_
_entity.id
_entity.type
_entity.pdbx_description
1 polymer ?
#
loop_
_entity_poly.entity_id
_entity_poly.type
_entity_poly.pdbx_seq_one_letter_code
_entity_poly.pdbx_strand_id
1 'polypeptide(L)'
;MNILLIFLVFILMEIATWLTHKYLMHGFLWILHKDHHNHSNKGIFEKNDYFFIIFSIPSIALMYYGALNNYNYLFYIGLGIMLYGMTYFFVHDIFIHQRIKVLKNTSNWISKLNLDN
;
A
#
# COMPACT_ATOMS: atom_id res chain seq x y z
N MET A 1 2.37 1.02 26.05
CA MET A 1 1.04 0.64 25.54
C MET A 1 0.87 0.99 24.06
N ASN A 2 1.06 2.25 23.67
CA ASN A 2 0.69 2.76 22.34
C ASN A 2 1.55 2.22 21.17
N ILE A 3 2.83 1.92 21.40
CA ILE A 3 3.73 1.38 20.37
C ILE A 3 3.33 -0.05 19.96
N LEU A 4 2.94 -0.89 20.92
CA LEU A 4 2.48 -2.26 20.63
C LEU A 4 1.23 -2.25 19.74
N LEU A 5 0.35 -1.26 19.93
CA LEU A 5 -0.84 -1.10 19.10
C LEU A 5 -0.48 -0.78 17.64
N ILE A 6 0.54 0.06 17.41
CA ILE A 6 1.05 0.36 16.07
C ILE A 6 1.51 -0.93 15.39
N PHE A 7 2.35 -1.73 16.07
CA PHE A 7 2.85 -3.00 15.51
C PHE A 7 1.73 -4.01 15.24
N LEU A 8 0.78 -4.13 16.15
CA LEU A 8 -0.37 -5.02 15.97
C LEU A 8 -1.18 -4.60 14.73
N VAL A 9 -1.51 -3.31 14.61
CA VAL A 9 -2.24 -2.77 13.46
C VAL A 9 -1.44 -2.97 12.18
N PHE A 10 -0.14 -2.70 12.19
CA PHE A 10 0.75 -2.89 11.04
C PHE A 10 0.71 -4.34 10.53
N ILE A 11 0.73 -5.34 11.41
CA ILE A 11 0.66 -6.75 11.00
C ILE A 11 -0.74 -7.10 10.46
N LEU A 12 -1.80 -6.62 11.12
CA LEU A 12 -3.19 -6.86 10.68
C LEU A 12 -3.50 -6.22 9.33
N MET A 13 -2.79 -5.14 8.97
CA MET A 13 -2.94 -4.48 7.69
C MET A 13 -2.57 -5.37 6.50
N GLU A 14 -1.71 -6.39 6.68
CA GLU A 14 -1.43 -7.36 5.62
C GLU A 14 -2.70 -8.12 5.22
N ILE A 15 -3.44 -8.61 6.21
CA ILE A 15 -4.70 -9.32 6.00
C ILE A 15 -5.72 -8.37 5.37
N ALA A 16 -5.84 -7.16 5.91
CA ALA A 16 -6.76 -6.15 5.37
C ALA A 16 -6.44 -5.78 3.92
N THR A 17 -5.17 -5.65 3.57
CA THR A 17 -4.70 -5.29 2.23
C THR A 17 -4.94 -6.43 1.26
N TRP A 18 -4.67 -7.67 1.66
CA TRP A 18 -5.00 -8.85 0.85
C TRP A 18 -6.51 -8.96 0.57
N LEU A 19 -7.34 -8.81 1.60
CA LEU A 19 -8.80 -8.83 1.45
C LEU A 19 -9.27 -7.71 0.51
N THR A 20 -8.74 -6.51 0.71
CA THR A 20 -9.10 -5.34 -0.08
C THR A 20 -8.69 -5.51 -1.54
N HIS A 21 -7.48 -5.98 -1.80
CA HIS A 21 -7.00 -6.24 -3.15
C HIS A 21 -7.86 -7.31 -3.84
N LYS A 22 -8.08 -8.45 -3.18
CA LYS A 22 -8.81 -9.59 -3.76
C LYS A 22 -10.29 -9.31 -3.97
N TYR A 23 -10.97 -8.68 -3.03
CA TYR A 23 -12.44 -8.55 -3.06
C TYR A 23 -12.92 -7.17 -3.48
N LEU A 24 -12.22 -6.09 -3.11
CA LEU A 24 -12.63 -4.73 -3.47
C LEU A 24 -12.00 -4.31 -4.81
N MET A 25 -10.67 -4.39 -4.94
CA MET A 25 -9.96 -3.90 -6.13
C MET A 25 -10.18 -4.79 -7.36
N HIS A 26 -10.18 -6.11 -7.19
CA HIS A 26 -10.53 -7.06 -8.25
C HIS A 26 -12.04 -7.28 -8.42
N GLY A 27 -12.87 -6.71 -7.54
CA GLY A 27 -14.33 -6.77 -7.61
C GLY A 27 -14.93 -5.43 -8.02
N PHE A 28 -15.58 -4.76 -7.08
CA PHE A 28 -16.34 -3.53 -7.33
C PHE A 28 -15.48 -2.38 -7.91
N LEU A 29 -14.22 -2.27 -7.50
CA LEU A 29 -13.31 -1.20 -7.91
C LEU A 29 -12.39 -1.63 -9.07
N TRP A 30 -12.72 -2.70 -9.79
CA TRP A 30 -11.93 -3.18 -10.94
C TRP A 30 -11.72 -2.10 -12.00
N ILE A 31 -12.68 -1.20 -12.19
CA ILE A 31 -12.56 -0.12 -13.18
C ILE A 31 -11.39 0.84 -12.88
N LEU A 32 -11.01 0.97 -11.60
CA LEU A 32 -9.86 1.76 -11.14
C LEU A 32 -8.57 0.95 -11.11
N HIS A 33 -8.65 -0.38 -11.05
CA HIS A 33 -7.49 -1.27 -10.91
C HIS A 33 -7.05 -1.93 -12.23
N LYS A 34 -7.91 -1.94 -13.24
CA LYS A 34 -7.71 -2.66 -14.51
C LYS A 34 -6.49 -2.15 -15.32
N ASP A 35 -6.27 -0.84 -15.33
CA ASP A 35 -5.18 -0.24 -16.13
C ASP A 35 -3.80 -0.58 -15.58
N HIS A 36 -3.72 -0.73 -14.24
CA HIS A 36 -2.54 -1.19 -13.53
C HIS A 36 -2.17 -2.65 -13.84
N HIS A 37 -3.15 -3.55 -13.93
CA HIS A 37 -2.90 -4.93 -14.37
C HIS A 37 -2.46 -5.01 -15.83
N ASN A 38 -3.13 -4.27 -16.71
CA ASN A 38 -2.88 -4.35 -18.14
C ASN A 38 -1.65 -3.55 -18.59
N HIS A 39 -1.02 -2.77 -17.69
CA HIS A 39 0.08 -1.84 -17.99
C HIS A 39 -0.20 -0.98 -19.24
N SER A 40 -1.48 -0.73 -19.52
CA SER A 40 -1.94 -0.16 -20.79
C SER A 40 -1.80 1.36 -20.84
N ASN A 41 -1.54 1.96 -19.67
CA ASN A 41 -1.35 3.40 -19.55
C ASN A 41 0.11 3.78 -19.84
N LYS A 42 0.31 4.65 -20.84
CA LYS A 42 1.62 5.23 -21.18
C LYS A 42 1.93 6.52 -20.40
N GLY A 43 0.98 6.98 -19.56
CA GLY A 43 1.12 8.19 -18.75
C GLY A 43 1.86 7.96 -17.44
N ILE A 44 2.26 9.04 -16.78
CA ILE A 44 2.91 9.01 -15.45
C ILE A 44 1.92 8.58 -14.35
N PHE A 45 0.62 8.81 -14.56
CA PHE A 45 -0.45 8.50 -13.62
C PHE A 45 -1.33 7.35 -14.13
N GLU A 46 -1.68 6.45 -13.21
CA GLU A 46 -2.66 5.38 -13.42
C GLU A 46 -3.93 5.68 -12.61
N LYS A 47 -5.09 5.19 -13.06
CA LYS A 47 -6.32 5.26 -12.26
C LYS A 47 -6.16 4.54 -10.93
N ASN A 48 -5.28 3.55 -10.89
CA ASN A 48 -4.92 2.86 -9.66
C ASN A 48 -4.32 3.80 -8.59
N ASP A 49 -3.75 4.95 -8.99
CA ASP A 49 -3.22 5.92 -8.03
C ASP A 49 -4.32 6.53 -7.14
N TYR A 50 -5.60 6.48 -7.56
CA TYR A 50 -6.74 6.88 -6.72
C TYR A 50 -6.87 6.05 -5.45
N PHE A 51 -6.39 4.80 -5.44
CA PHE A 51 -6.42 3.97 -4.24
C PHE A 51 -5.56 4.55 -3.11
N PHE A 52 -4.49 5.28 -3.43
CA PHE A 52 -3.69 5.97 -2.42
C PHE A 52 -4.52 7.01 -1.66
N ILE A 53 -5.36 7.75 -2.37
CA ILE A 53 -6.27 8.74 -1.77
C ILE A 53 -7.36 8.02 -0.96
N ILE A 54 -8.00 7.00 -1.55
CA ILE A 54 -9.09 6.26 -0.90
C ILE A 54 -8.62 5.64 0.42
N PHE A 55 -7.44 5.02 0.44
CA PHE A 55 -6.92 4.35 1.63
C PHE A 55 -6.26 5.29 2.64
N SER A 56 -5.79 6.47 2.23
CA SER A 56 -5.26 7.47 3.16
C SER A 56 -6.36 8.18 3.97
N ILE A 57 -7.56 8.37 3.40
CA ILE A 57 -8.71 9.00 4.10
C ILE A 57 -9.01 8.37 5.47
N PRO A 58 -9.24 7.05 5.62
CA PRO A 58 -9.54 6.45 6.92
C PRO A 58 -8.36 6.61 7.90
N SER A 59 -7.12 6.50 7.42
CA SER A 59 -5.92 6.72 8.23
C SER A 59 -5.87 8.15 8.78
N ILE A 60 -6.07 9.15 7.92
CA ILE A 60 -6.08 10.57 8.28
C ILE A 60 -7.23 10.87 9.25
N ALA A 61 -8.42 10.33 9.00
CA ALA A 61 -9.57 10.52 9.88
C ALA A 61 -9.29 9.99 11.31
N LEU A 62 -8.76 8.76 11.42
CA LEU A 62 -8.40 8.17 12.71
C LEU A 62 -7.33 8.99 13.44
N MET A 63 -6.30 9.45 12.73
CA MET A 63 -5.28 10.31 13.28
C MET A 63 -5.85 11.66 13.73
N TYR A 64 -6.70 12.30 12.93
CA TYR A 64 -7.31 13.58 13.25
C TYR A 64 -8.20 13.49 14.51
N TYR A 65 -9.13 12.55 14.55
CA TYR A 65 -10.00 12.36 15.71
C TYR A 65 -9.20 11.91 16.94
N GLY A 66 -8.18 11.06 16.76
CA GLY A 66 -7.30 10.66 17.85
C GLY A 66 -6.50 11.84 18.42
N ALA A 67 -6.01 12.75 17.57
CA ALA A 67 -5.28 13.94 17.98
C ALA A 67 -6.17 14.91 18.79
N LEU A 68 -7.42 15.12 18.37
CA LEU A 68 -8.40 15.91 19.13
C LEU A 68 -8.70 15.31 20.52
N ASN A 69 -8.48 14.00 20.71
CA ASN A 69 -8.72 13.29 21.95
C ASN A 69 -7.41 12.95 22.68
N ASN A 70 -6.47 13.90 22.76
CA ASN A 70 -5.18 13.77 23.47
C ASN A 70 -4.33 12.59 22.97
N TYR A 71 -4.25 12.41 21.65
CA TYR A 71 -3.49 11.32 21.02
C TYR A 71 -3.85 9.94 21.60
N ASN A 72 -5.15 9.63 21.67
CA ASN A 72 -5.61 8.34 22.18
C ASN A 72 -5.30 7.18 21.22
N TYR A 73 -5.81 5.99 21.53
CA TYR A 73 -5.59 4.79 20.74
C TYR A 73 -5.94 4.93 19.24
N LEU A 74 -6.93 5.76 18.86
CA LEU A 74 -7.29 6.01 17.45
C LEU A 74 -6.13 6.64 16.67
N PHE A 75 -5.40 7.55 17.31
CA PHE A 75 -4.24 8.20 16.70
C PHE A 75 -3.18 7.16 16.30
N TYR A 76 -2.89 6.24 17.21
CA TYR A 76 -1.88 5.19 17.00
C TYR A 76 -2.34 4.09 16.05
N ILE A 77 -3.65 3.80 15.98
CA ILE A 77 -4.20 2.93 14.93
C ILE A 77 -3.99 3.58 13.55
N GLY A 78 -4.41 4.84 13.40
CA GLY A 78 -4.18 5.57 12.15
C GLY A 78 -2.70 5.66 11.79
N LEU A 79 -1.82 5.86 12.77
CA LEU A 79 -0.37 5.86 12.55
C LEU A 79 0.15 4.50 12.06
N GLY A 80 -0.35 3.38 12.59
CA GLY A 80 -0.01 2.03 12.13
C GLY A 80 -0.45 1.77 10.69
N ILE A 81 -1.66 2.19 10.33
CA ILE A 81 -2.19 2.12 8.96
C ILE A 81 -1.32 2.94 8.00
N MET A 82 -0.99 4.18 8.39
CA MET A 82 -0.13 5.07 7.61
C MET A 82 1.25 4.44 7.35
N LEU A 83 1.90 3.93 8.40
CA LEU A 83 3.23 3.31 8.28
C LEU A 83 3.19 2.09 7.35
N TYR A 84 2.19 1.23 7.49
CA TYR A 84 2.02 0.09 6.58
C TYR A 84 1.78 0.58 5.14
N GLY A 85 0.89 1.55 4.95
CA GLY A 85 0.61 2.12 3.62
C GLY A 85 1.84 2.73 2.96
N MET A 86 2.69 3.42 3.71
CA MET A 86 3.98 3.92 3.23
C MET A 86 4.90 2.78 2.83
N THR A 87 5.09 1.76 3.68
CA THR A 87 5.91 0.59 3.36
C THR A 87 5.39 -0.12 2.12
N TYR A 88 4.09 -0.37 2.04
CA TYR A 88 3.46 -1.02 0.89
C TYR A 88 3.70 -0.20 -0.38
N PHE A 89 3.47 1.12 -0.35
CA PHE A 89 3.72 1.99 -1.50
C PHE A 89 5.20 1.93 -1.95
N PHE A 90 6.15 2.06 -1.03
CA PHE A 90 7.57 2.00 -1.38
C PHE A 90 7.97 0.62 -1.94
N VAL A 91 7.52 -0.47 -1.32
CA VAL A 91 7.83 -1.83 -1.78
C VAL A 91 7.20 -2.10 -3.14
N HIS A 92 5.91 -1.81 -3.28
CA HIS A 92 5.14 -2.06 -4.49
C HIS A 92 5.60 -1.19 -5.66
N ASP A 93 5.79 0.11 -5.45
CA ASP A 93 6.07 1.04 -6.55
C ASP A 93 7.54 1.03 -6.99
N ILE A 94 8.47 0.88 -6.04
CA ILE A 94 9.91 0.87 -6.33
C ILE A 94 10.38 -0.52 -6.76
N PHE A 95 10.02 -1.59 -6.05
CA PHE A 95 10.56 -2.92 -6.31
C PHE A 95 9.72 -3.73 -7.30
N ILE A 96 8.38 -3.68 -7.18
CA ILE A 96 7.50 -4.53 -8.01
C ILE A 96 7.23 -3.85 -9.35
N HIS A 97 6.72 -2.61 -9.33
CA HIS A 97 6.38 -1.89 -10.56
C HIS A 97 7.53 -1.11 -11.18
N GLN A 98 8.65 -0.95 -10.46
CA GLN A 98 9.84 -0.21 -10.92
C GLN A 98 9.50 1.11 -11.62
N ARG A 99 8.49 1.84 -11.13
CA ARG A 99 8.08 3.12 -11.74
C ARG A 99 9.22 4.14 -11.70
N ILE A 100 10.08 4.04 -10.69
CA ILE A 100 11.30 4.83 -10.53
C ILE A 100 12.52 3.95 -10.86
N LYS A 101 13.17 4.19 -12.00
CA LYS A 101 14.34 3.43 -12.50
C LYS A 101 15.63 3.64 -11.70
N VAL A 102 15.57 4.05 -10.44
CA VAL A 102 16.75 4.29 -9.60
C VAL A 102 17.38 2.97 -9.11
N LEU A 103 16.59 1.87 -9.04
CA LEU A 103 17.07 0.54 -8.63
C LEU A 103 17.08 -0.49 -9.78
N LYS A 104 17.17 -0.05 -11.04
CA LYS A 104 17.11 -0.96 -12.20
C LYS A 104 18.26 -1.98 -12.29
N ASN A 105 19.32 -1.80 -11.49
CA ASN A 105 20.56 -2.58 -11.49
C ASN A 105 20.85 -3.28 -10.15
N THR A 106 19.87 -3.52 -9.28
CA THR A 106 20.05 -4.53 -8.22
C THR A 106 19.95 -5.92 -8.86
N SER A 107 21.05 -6.34 -9.51
CA SER A 107 21.25 -7.70 -10.01
C SER A 107 21.35 -8.66 -8.82
N ASN A 108 20.21 -9.07 -8.27
CA ASN A 108 20.15 -10.09 -7.23
C ASN A 108 19.81 -11.44 -7.87
N TRP A 109 20.63 -12.43 -7.54
CA TRP A 109 20.63 -13.88 -7.84
C TRP A 109 19.27 -14.56 -8.16
N ILE A 110 18.15 -14.01 -7.69
CA ILE A 110 16.78 -14.47 -7.95
C ILE A 110 16.42 -14.44 -9.44
N SER A 111 16.91 -13.45 -10.22
CA SER A 111 16.62 -13.39 -11.66
C SER A 111 17.32 -14.50 -12.47
N LYS A 112 18.32 -15.17 -11.89
CA LYS A 112 19.09 -16.24 -12.53
C LYS A 112 18.47 -17.64 -12.35
N LEU A 113 17.43 -17.77 -11.52
CA LEU A 113 16.74 -19.03 -11.25
C LEU A 113 15.53 -19.29 -12.18
N ASN A 114 15.13 -18.33 -13.02
CA ASN A 114 13.93 -18.41 -13.87
C ASN A 114 14.20 -18.31 -15.38
N LEU A 115 15.40 -18.69 -15.85
CA LEU A 115 15.70 -18.77 -17.29
C LEU A 115 16.16 -20.15 -17.78
N ASP A 116 16.18 -21.17 -16.92
CA ASP A 116 16.57 -22.54 -17.29
C ASP A 116 15.43 -23.57 -17.05
N ASN A 117 14.22 -23.29 -17.55
CA ASN A 117 13.18 -24.31 -17.79
C ASN A 117 12.22 -23.87 -18.90
#